data_AF-A0A2E3V952-F1
#
_entry.id   AF-A0A2E3V952-F1
#
_cell.length_a   1.000
_cell.length_b   1.000
_cell.length_c   1.000
_cell.angle_alpha   90.00
_cell.angle_beta   90.00
_cell.angle_gamma   90.00
#
_symmetry.space_group_name_H-M   'P 1'
#
loop_
_entity.id
_entity.type
_entity.pdbx_description
1 polymer ?
#
loop_
_entity_poly.entity_id
_entity_poly.type
_entity_poly.pdbx_seq_one_letter_code
_entity_poly.pdbx_strand_id
1 'polypeptide(L)'
;MITTIEDLHEHLQWAIELEHATIPPYLCALYSIKDGSNIESVEVIQSVFIEEMLHMALVANIMIATGGSPKLDYPEFIAKYPTPLPHSDESFQVDLNKFSPESIECFLKIERPANADAPSQDEGFASIGQFYKALEEGLVYLSQKLGDKVLFTGNPDHQVTAETTYYGGAGHLICVTDLNSALKALEEVVEQGEGLDHENIFDGDKNMFHPEREEVGHYFRFLEILEGRNFQIGDTAKSGPSGEKFIVDWDQVHPMAANPASEDYTDNPAVLEKLTTFNQEYSDMLRVIEKSFNGEPKLLGQAVGVMYELKILAKELMEIPTGDGKTTVGPTFEYLPRKISDSEFIEVRENGPYVVHGDIPLIRKKRITGKKGEAIAWQKTKTHESDTIYELCRCGKSANKPFCDGTHDRINFDGTETARTSKISETQEILQGDGVRVKVDNSYCMHAKFCFNQKSGIRKLMAKGADDDAKIHVSAMTERCPSGTFVYELEIDGEYQEIEADLPKQVSVIEADKPQESAGPLWVNGMIPVLRSDGKPLETRNRMTLCRCGESKNKPFCDGSHAKVDFKD
;
A
#
# COMPACT_ATOMS: atom_id res chain seq x y z
N MET A 1 25.44 -12.62 5.53
CA MET A 1 25.29 -12.64 6.99
C MET A 1 24.66 -11.34 7.44
N ILE A 2 23.56 -11.41 8.19
CA ILE A 2 22.80 -10.26 8.72
C ILE A 2 23.58 -9.63 9.89
N THR A 3 24.07 -8.40 9.73
CA THR A 3 24.95 -7.76 10.74
C THR A 3 24.56 -6.34 11.12
N THR A 4 23.61 -5.74 10.40
CA THR A 4 23.04 -4.42 10.63
C THR A 4 21.51 -4.50 10.74
N ILE A 5 20.87 -3.44 11.26
CA ILE A 5 19.40 -3.37 11.31
C ILE A 5 18.84 -3.28 9.89
N GLU A 6 19.56 -2.59 9.00
CA GLU A 6 19.21 -2.46 7.60
C GLU A 6 19.24 -3.82 6.90
N ASP A 7 20.29 -4.64 7.13
CA ASP A 7 20.36 -6.01 6.62
C ASP A 7 19.16 -6.83 7.14
N LEU A 8 18.83 -6.70 8.44
CA LEU A 8 17.71 -7.42 9.04
C LEU A 8 16.38 -7.03 8.38
N HIS A 9 16.12 -5.74 8.16
CA HIS A 9 14.90 -5.27 7.50
C HIS A 9 14.80 -5.73 6.05
N GLU A 10 15.92 -5.77 5.32
CA GLU A 10 15.97 -6.32 3.98
C GLU A 10 15.58 -7.80 3.96
N HIS A 11 16.17 -8.61 4.84
CA HIS A 11 15.88 -10.05 4.90
C HIS A 11 14.47 -10.35 5.43
N LEU A 12 13.94 -9.52 6.34
CA LEU A 12 12.54 -9.63 6.76
C LEU A 12 11.58 -9.27 5.60
N GLN A 13 11.94 -8.32 4.74
CA GLN A 13 11.16 -8.04 3.54
C GLN A 13 11.22 -9.21 2.56
N TRP A 14 12.38 -9.84 2.38
CA TRP A 14 12.53 -11.05 1.56
C TRP A 14 11.72 -12.24 2.12
N ALA A 15 11.65 -12.38 3.44
CA ALA A 15 10.79 -13.37 4.07
C ALA A 15 9.31 -13.12 3.73
N ILE A 16 8.82 -11.88 3.81
CA ILE A 16 7.44 -11.56 3.41
C ILE A 16 7.19 -11.87 1.92
N GLU A 17 8.15 -11.57 1.04
CA GLU A 17 8.08 -11.90 -0.38
C GLU A 17 8.07 -13.42 -0.62
N LEU A 18 8.87 -14.18 0.15
CA LEU A 18 8.97 -15.63 0.08
C LEU A 18 7.65 -16.29 0.48
N GLU A 19 7.10 -15.97 1.66
CA GLU A 19 5.80 -16.48 2.12
C GLU A 19 4.67 -16.09 1.15
N HIS A 20 4.71 -14.87 0.60
CA HIS A 20 3.73 -14.48 -0.41
C HIS A 20 3.88 -15.26 -1.72
N ALA A 21 5.08 -15.67 -2.11
CA ALA A 21 5.33 -16.42 -3.34
C ALA A 21 4.82 -17.88 -3.30
N THR A 22 4.52 -18.43 -2.13
CA THR A 22 3.91 -19.76 -1.98
C THR A 22 2.38 -19.72 -2.15
N ILE A 23 1.76 -18.57 -1.82
CA ILE A 23 0.30 -18.39 -1.78
C ILE A 23 -0.38 -18.56 -3.15
N PRO A 24 -0.02 -17.84 -4.23
CA PRO A 24 -0.70 -17.98 -5.52
C PRO A 24 -0.69 -19.41 -6.10
N PRO A 25 0.42 -20.17 -6.06
CA PRO A 25 0.42 -21.60 -6.42
C PRO A 25 -0.58 -22.43 -5.63
N TYR A 26 -0.63 -22.26 -4.30
CA TYR A 26 -1.56 -22.99 -3.42
C TYR A 26 -3.01 -22.64 -3.74
N LEU A 27 -3.32 -21.36 -3.95
CA LEU A 27 -4.65 -20.89 -4.31
C LEU A 27 -5.10 -21.40 -5.70
N CYS A 28 -4.20 -21.44 -6.68
CA CYS A 28 -4.47 -22.01 -8.00
C CYS A 28 -4.89 -23.47 -7.91
N ALA A 29 -4.13 -24.29 -7.17
CA ALA A 29 -4.48 -25.68 -6.95
C ALA A 29 -5.81 -25.80 -6.20
N LEU A 30 -5.96 -25.11 -5.06
CA LEU A 30 -7.16 -25.12 -4.23
C LEU A 30 -8.43 -24.77 -5.01
N TYR A 31 -8.43 -23.65 -5.73
CA TYR A 31 -9.61 -23.15 -6.43
C TYR A 31 -9.93 -23.92 -7.71
N SER A 32 -8.99 -24.68 -8.25
CA SER A 32 -9.25 -25.57 -9.37
C SER A 32 -10.01 -26.85 -8.96
N ILE A 33 -10.08 -27.19 -7.68
CA ILE A 33 -10.86 -28.36 -7.21
C ILE A 33 -12.36 -28.05 -7.36
N LYS A 34 -13.13 -28.98 -7.94
CA LYS A 34 -14.58 -28.82 -8.10
C LYS A 34 -15.30 -28.90 -6.76
N ASP A 35 -16.33 -28.08 -6.60
CA ASP A 35 -17.11 -28.04 -5.35
C ASP A 35 -17.68 -29.41 -4.96
N GLY A 36 -17.50 -29.78 -3.69
CA GLY A 36 -17.98 -31.04 -3.13
C GLY A 36 -17.11 -32.26 -3.45
N SER A 37 -15.92 -32.07 -4.04
CA SER A 37 -14.94 -33.12 -4.29
C SER A 37 -13.64 -32.88 -3.50
N ASN A 38 -12.83 -33.93 -3.31
CA ASN A 38 -11.51 -33.86 -2.66
C ASN A 38 -11.50 -33.06 -1.34
N ILE A 39 -12.50 -33.29 -0.47
CA ILE A 39 -12.75 -32.47 0.73
C ILE A 39 -11.50 -32.36 1.61
N GLU A 40 -10.83 -33.49 1.86
CA GLU A 40 -9.62 -33.57 2.67
C GLU A 40 -8.45 -32.83 2.02
N SER A 41 -8.29 -32.92 0.70
CA SER A 41 -7.27 -32.15 -0.02
C SER A 41 -7.55 -30.64 0.02
N VAL A 42 -8.83 -30.24 -0.07
CA VAL A 42 -9.25 -28.84 0.08
C VAL A 42 -8.91 -28.33 1.48
N GLU A 43 -9.25 -29.11 2.52
CA GLU A 43 -8.96 -28.79 3.92
C GLU A 43 -7.45 -28.65 4.16
N VAL A 44 -6.64 -29.60 3.65
CA VAL A 44 -5.17 -29.53 3.75
C VAL A 44 -4.62 -28.28 3.08
N ILE A 45 -4.89 -28.04 1.80
CA ILE A 45 -4.31 -26.89 1.08
C ILE A 45 -4.81 -25.57 1.69
N GLN A 46 -6.08 -25.52 2.11
CA GLN A 46 -6.64 -24.35 2.77
C GLN A 46 -5.98 -24.08 4.13
N SER A 47 -5.66 -25.12 4.91
CA SER A 47 -4.96 -24.96 6.19
C SER A 47 -3.57 -24.36 5.99
N VAL A 48 -2.78 -24.91 5.06
CA VAL A 48 -1.43 -24.42 4.73
C VAL A 48 -1.49 -22.97 4.26
N PHE A 49 -2.38 -22.63 3.32
CA PHE A 49 -2.56 -21.23 2.89
C PHE A 49 -2.85 -20.26 4.06
N ILE A 50 -3.66 -20.66 5.04
CA ILE A 50 -3.98 -19.83 6.20
C ILE A 50 -2.75 -19.65 7.10
N GLU A 51 -1.88 -20.66 7.19
CA GLU A 51 -0.61 -20.62 7.93
C GLU A 51 0.45 -19.77 7.21
N GLU A 52 0.58 -19.83 5.89
CA GLU A 52 1.46 -18.92 5.12
C GLU A 52 1.09 -17.44 5.34
N MET A 53 -0.21 -17.14 5.43
CA MET A 53 -0.69 -15.80 5.79
C MET A 53 -0.33 -15.40 7.22
N LEU A 54 -0.30 -16.36 8.16
CA LEU A 54 0.17 -16.14 9.52
C LEU A 54 1.68 -15.89 9.54
N HIS A 55 2.47 -16.64 8.76
CA HIS A 55 3.90 -16.46 8.64
C HIS A 55 4.24 -15.04 8.19
N MET A 56 3.60 -14.55 7.12
CA MET A 56 3.74 -13.17 6.67
C MET A 56 3.45 -12.16 7.80
N ALA A 57 2.40 -12.39 8.59
CA ALA A 57 2.04 -11.50 9.71
C ALA A 57 3.06 -11.54 10.86
N LEU A 58 3.61 -12.72 11.17
CA LEU A 58 4.65 -12.89 12.19
C LEU A 58 5.95 -12.20 11.78
N VAL A 59 6.39 -12.39 10.54
CA VAL A 59 7.57 -11.70 9.98
C VAL A 59 7.35 -10.20 9.94
N ALA A 60 6.17 -9.74 9.52
CA ALA A 60 5.80 -8.33 9.56
C ALA A 60 5.86 -7.76 10.98
N ASN A 61 5.38 -8.49 12.00
CA ASN A 61 5.47 -8.07 13.39
C ASN A 61 6.92 -7.92 13.87
N ILE A 62 7.83 -8.82 13.47
CA ILE A 62 9.27 -8.70 13.78
C ILE A 62 9.85 -7.44 13.10
N MET A 63 9.50 -7.19 11.84
CA MET A 63 9.95 -6.02 11.10
C MET A 63 9.46 -4.72 11.75
N ILE A 64 8.19 -4.65 12.12
CA ILE A 64 7.61 -3.51 12.85
C ILE A 64 8.31 -3.33 14.20
N ALA A 65 8.48 -4.40 14.97
CA ALA A 65 9.09 -4.36 16.31
C ALA A 65 10.52 -3.81 16.27
N THR A 66 11.25 -4.12 15.21
CA THR A 66 12.63 -3.64 15.00
C THR A 66 12.72 -2.27 14.31
N GLY A 67 11.60 -1.58 14.13
CA GLY A 67 11.52 -0.21 13.60
C GLY A 67 11.41 -0.11 12.08
N GLY A 68 11.22 -1.24 11.39
CA GLY A 68 10.99 -1.31 9.95
C GLY A 68 9.53 -1.10 9.56
N SER A 69 9.27 -1.14 8.25
CA SER A 69 7.94 -0.96 7.66
C SER A 69 7.77 -1.95 6.50
N PRO A 70 6.96 -3.01 6.66
CA PRO A 70 6.66 -3.99 5.61
C PRO A 70 6.10 -3.33 4.36
N LYS A 71 6.49 -3.81 3.18
CA LYS A 71 5.97 -3.33 1.88
C LYS A 71 5.37 -4.48 1.08
N LEU A 72 4.20 -4.25 0.51
CA LEU A 72 3.49 -5.19 -0.37
C LEU A 72 2.92 -4.49 -1.63
N ASP A 73 2.87 -3.16 -1.67
CA ASP A 73 2.33 -2.37 -2.80
C ASP A 73 3.43 -1.86 -3.75
N TYR A 74 4.12 -2.80 -4.42
CA TYR A 74 5.06 -2.48 -5.49
C TYR A 74 5.13 -3.60 -6.55
N PRO A 75 5.49 -3.29 -7.81
CA PRO A 75 5.44 -4.23 -8.91
C PRO A 75 6.25 -5.52 -8.71
N GLU A 76 7.38 -5.44 -8.04
CA GLU A 76 8.31 -6.55 -7.82
C GLU A 76 7.90 -7.46 -6.66
N PHE A 77 6.92 -7.07 -5.83
CA PHE A 77 6.44 -7.87 -4.70
C PHE A 77 5.77 -9.17 -5.14
N ILE A 78 5.01 -9.11 -6.24
CA ILE A 78 4.35 -10.30 -6.79
C ILE A 78 5.31 -10.99 -7.75
N ALA A 79 5.65 -12.23 -7.44
CA ALA A 79 6.50 -13.05 -8.28
C ALA A 79 5.85 -13.31 -9.66
N LYS A 80 6.69 -13.37 -10.70
CA LYS A 80 6.25 -13.65 -12.07
C LYS A 80 6.44 -15.12 -12.40
N TYR A 81 5.37 -15.90 -12.27
CA TYR A 81 5.42 -17.35 -12.50
C TYR A 81 5.53 -17.72 -13.98
N PRO A 82 6.25 -18.79 -14.34
CA PRO A 82 7.01 -19.65 -13.42
C PRO A 82 8.29 -18.95 -12.92
N THR A 83 8.66 -19.22 -11.67
CA THR A 83 9.77 -18.53 -10.99
C THR A 83 10.42 -19.45 -9.95
N PRO A 84 11.74 -19.36 -9.67
CA PRO A 84 12.28 -19.99 -8.47
C PRO A 84 11.71 -19.32 -7.21
N LEU A 85 11.87 -19.95 -6.04
CA LEU A 85 11.56 -19.26 -4.79
C LEU A 85 12.44 -18.00 -4.67
N PRO A 86 11.88 -16.83 -4.27
CA PRO A 86 12.65 -15.61 -4.12
C PRO A 86 13.90 -15.84 -3.25
N HIS A 87 15.05 -15.35 -3.69
CA HIS A 87 16.34 -15.46 -3.00
C HIS A 87 16.85 -16.90 -2.71
N SER A 88 16.22 -17.93 -3.27
CA SER A 88 16.68 -19.33 -3.17
C SER A 88 17.87 -19.64 -4.08
N ASP A 89 18.37 -20.87 -4.03
CA ASP A 89 19.42 -21.40 -4.91
C ASP A 89 18.98 -21.66 -6.37
N GLU A 90 17.74 -21.30 -6.71
CA GLU A 90 17.11 -21.49 -8.02
C GLU A 90 17.03 -22.96 -8.49
N SER A 91 17.08 -23.92 -7.56
CA SER A 91 17.15 -25.36 -7.89
C SER A 91 15.88 -25.92 -8.55
N PHE A 92 14.73 -25.27 -8.39
CA PHE A 92 13.48 -25.63 -9.05
C PHE A 92 12.62 -24.39 -9.38
N GLN A 93 11.59 -24.58 -10.20
CA GLN A 93 10.62 -23.55 -10.56
C GLN A 93 9.29 -23.87 -9.89
N VAL A 94 8.60 -22.81 -9.48
CA VAL A 94 7.24 -22.80 -8.95
C VAL A 94 6.31 -22.34 -10.07
N ASP A 95 5.29 -23.13 -10.35
CA ASP A 95 4.30 -22.88 -11.40
C ASP A 95 2.92 -22.55 -10.80
N LEU A 96 2.15 -21.70 -11.47
CA LEU A 96 0.71 -21.61 -11.25
C LEU A 96 0.03 -22.73 -12.03
N ASN A 97 -0.56 -23.69 -11.33
CA ASN A 97 -1.18 -24.84 -11.99
C ASN A 97 -2.39 -25.36 -11.21
N LYS A 98 -3.24 -26.15 -11.87
CA LYS A 98 -4.40 -26.79 -11.25
C LYS A 98 -3.95 -27.86 -10.25
N PHE A 99 -4.87 -28.33 -9.43
CA PHE A 99 -4.68 -29.47 -8.55
C PHE A 99 -4.34 -30.71 -9.40
N SER A 100 -3.11 -31.21 -9.21
CA SER A 100 -2.56 -32.37 -9.90
C SER A 100 -1.40 -32.94 -9.08
N PRO A 101 -0.96 -34.19 -9.35
CA PRO A 101 0.21 -34.75 -8.70
C PRO A 101 1.45 -33.86 -8.84
N GLU A 102 1.65 -33.26 -10.01
CA GLU A 102 2.79 -32.38 -10.31
C GLU A 102 2.77 -31.11 -9.45
N SER A 103 1.59 -30.52 -9.21
CA SER A 103 1.45 -29.36 -8.34
C SER A 103 1.76 -29.72 -6.89
N ILE A 104 1.27 -30.86 -6.39
CA ILE A 104 1.57 -31.32 -5.03
C ILE A 104 3.06 -31.69 -4.88
N GLU A 105 3.68 -32.29 -5.89
CA GLU A 105 5.14 -32.51 -5.91
C GLU A 105 5.94 -31.19 -5.92
N CYS A 106 5.41 -30.13 -6.53
CA CYS A 106 6.00 -28.79 -6.44
C CYS A 106 5.91 -28.26 -5.00
N PHE A 107 4.75 -28.39 -4.35
CA PHE A 107 4.53 -27.94 -2.97
C PHE A 107 5.45 -28.68 -1.98
N LEU A 108 5.67 -29.98 -2.18
CA LEU A 108 6.67 -30.74 -1.42
C LEU A 108 8.11 -30.24 -1.59
N LYS A 109 8.45 -29.60 -2.71
CA LYS A 109 9.79 -29.00 -2.90
C LYS A 109 9.90 -27.65 -2.20
N ILE A 110 8.80 -26.88 -2.16
CA ILE A 110 8.71 -25.62 -1.42
C ILE A 110 8.91 -25.89 0.06
N GLU A 111 8.10 -26.78 0.63
CA GLU A 111 8.09 -27.09 2.07
C GLU A 111 9.17 -28.09 2.48
N ARG A 112 10.14 -28.34 1.62
CA ARG A 112 11.13 -29.39 1.88
C ARG A 112 11.92 -29.05 3.15
N PRO A 113 11.93 -29.93 4.18
CA PRO A 113 12.69 -29.67 5.39
C PRO A 113 14.19 -29.52 5.12
N ALA A 114 14.84 -28.66 5.90
CA ALA A 114 16.29 -28.58 5.89
C ALA A 114 16.91 -29.92 6.32
N ASN A 115 18.18 -30.16 5.97
CA ASN A 115 18.91 -31.21 6.68
C ASN A 115 19.27 -30.67 8.08
N ALA A 116 19.21 -31.50 9.12
CA ALA A 116 19.50 -31.08 10.50
C ALA A 116 20.87 -30.36 10.69
N ASP A 117 21.87 -30.70 9.86
CA ASP A 117 23.21 -30.09 9.87
C ASP A 117 23.39 -29.01 8.78
N ALA A 118 22.32 -28.59 8.09
CA ALA A 118 22.41 -27.59 7.04
C ALA A 118 22.82 -26.23 7.63
N PRO A 119 23.82 -25.54 7.05
CA PRO A 119 24.18 -24.20 7.52
C PRO A 119 23.06 -23.22 7.20
N SER A 120 22.91 -22.20 8.04
CA SER A 120 22.09 -21.03 7.73
C SER A 120 22.58 -20.38 6.42
N GLN A 121 21.66 -19.93 5.58
CA GLN A 121 21.97 -19.23 4.33
C GLN A 121 21.03 -18.03 4.19
N ASP A 122 21.58 -16.82 4.16
CA ASP A 122 20.79 -15.60 4.07
C ASP A 122 20.41 -15.22 2.62
N GLU A 123 21.09 -15.81 1.64
CA GLU A 123 20.76 -15.75 0.21
C GLU A 123 21.22 -17.06 -0.46
N GLY A 124 20.53 -17.52 -1.51
CA GLY A 124 20.86 -18.76 -2.20
C GLY A 124 20.60 -20.01 -1.34
N PHE A 125 19.55 -19.98 -0.52
CA PHE A 125 19.17 -21.09 0.36
C PHE A 125 18.50 -22.24 -0.43
N ALA A 126 18.68 -23.47 0.03
CA ALA A 126 18.07 -24.66 -0.58
C ALA A 126 16.78 -25.12 0.13
N SER A 127 16.52 -24.63 1.35
CA SER A 127 15.24 -24.76 2.05
C SER A 127 14.91 -23.51 2.84
N ILE A 128 13.61 -23.29 3.07
CA ILE A 128 13.07 -22.15 3.81
C ILE A 128 13.64 -22.11 5.26
N GLY A 129 13.81 -23.27 5.92
CA GLY A 129 14.44 -23.35 7.23
C GLY A 129 15.89 -22.82 7.28
N GLN A 130 16.69 -22.98 6.22
CA GLN A 130 18.05 -22.40 6.19
C GLN A 130 18.02 -20.86 6.21
N PHE A 131 17.03 -20.28 5.54
CA PHE A 131 16.84 -18.83 5.46
C PHE A 131 16.35 -18.26 6.79
N TYR A 132 15.34 -18.88 7.40
CA TYR A 132 14.88 -18.49 8.73
C TYR A 132 15.93 -18.69 9.81
N LYS A 133 16.80 -19.71 9.67
CA LYS A 133 17.93 -19.87 10.58
C LYS A 133 18.90 -18.69 10.48
N ALA A 134 19.12 -18.13 9.29
CA ALA A 134 19.94 -16.94 9.12
C ALA A 134 19.31 -15.69 9.76
N LEU A 135 17.99 -15.53 9.66
CA LEU A 135 17.22 -14.48 10.36
C LEU A 135 17.34 -14.61 11.88
N GLU A 136 17.19 -15.83 12.41
CA GLU A 136 17.37 -16.15 13.83
C GLU A 136 18.76 -15.74 14.33
N GLU A 137 19.82 -16.19 13.64
CA GLU A 137 21.20 -15.86 13.98
C GLU A 137 21.47 -14.36 13.88
N GLY A 138 20.90 -13.68 12.89
CA GLY A 138 20.96 -12.23 12.71
C GLY A 138 20.34 -11.46 13.87
N LEU A 139 19.12 -11.84 14.29
CA LEU A 139 18.44 -11.25 15.45
C LEU A 139 19.23 -11.44 16.74
N VAL A 140 19.74 -12.65 16.99
CA VAL A 140 20.58 -12.96 18.15
C VAL A 140 21.85 -12.11 18.14
N TYR A 141 22.53 -12.03 17.00
CA TYR A 141 23.74 -11.22 16.85
C TYR A 141 23.48 -9.73 17.13
N LEU A 142 22.42 -9.17 16.53
CA LEU A 142 22.05 -7.77 16.71
C LEU A 142 21.62 -7.45 18.15
N SER A 143 20.85 -8.34 18.78
CA SER A 143 20.48 -8.21 20.19
C SER A 143 21.71 -8.21 21.09
N GLN A 144 22.68 -9.11 20.88
CA GLN A 144 23.93 -9.15 21.66
C GLN A 144 24.77 -7.89 21.46
N LYS A 145 24.79 -7.34 20.24
CA LYS A 145 25.62 -6.18 19.86
C LYS A 145 25.02 -4.84 20.30
N LEU A 146 23.71 -4.67 20.16
CA LEU A 146 23.01 -3.39 20.37
C LEU A 146 22.21 -3.37 21.69
N GLY A 147 21.78 -4.53 22.16
CA GLY A 147 20.83 -4.69 23.26
C GLY A 147 19.37 -4.56 22.80
N ASP A 148 18.48 -5.34 23.40
CA ASP A 148 17.05 -5.41 23.02
C ASP A 148 16.34 -4.05 23.01
N LYS A 149 16.69 -3.15 23.94
CA LYS A 149 16.07 -1.81 24.02
C LYS A 149 16.38 -0.92 22.81
N VAL A 150 17.47 -1.22 22.09
CA VAL A 150 17.88 -0.49 20.89
C VAL A 150 17.39 -1.20 19.64
N LEU A 151 17.36 -2.54 19.66
CA LEU A 151 16.88 -3.34 18.54
C LEU A 151 15.35 -3.24 18.40
N PHE A 152 14.60 -3.42 19.49
CA PHE A 152 13.14 -3.45 19.49
C PHE A 152 12.55 -2.10 19.89
N THR A 153 12.56 -1.14 18.96
CA THR A 153 12.09 0.25 19.19
C THR A 153 10.75 0.57 18.55
N GLY A 154 10.21 -0.37 17.76
CA GLY A 154 8.92 -0.24 17.10
C GLY A 154 7.74 -0.17 18.06
N ASN A 155 6.62 0.37 17.59
CA ASN A 155 5.40 0.46 18.38
C ASN A 155 4.62 -0.88 18.35
N PRO A 156 4.44 -1.58 19.48
CA PRO A 156 3.67 -2.83 19.51
C PRO A 156 2.21 -2.64 19.08
N ASP A 157 1.62 -1.45 19.26
CA ASP A 157 0.23 -1.18 18.84
C ASP A 157 0.04 -1.21 17.32
N HIS A 158 1.13 -1.21 16.55
CA HIS A 158 1.08 -1.31 15.09
C HIS A 158 1.11 -2.75 14.58
N GLN A 159 1.33 -3.73 15.47
CA GLN A 159 1.43 -5.14 15.12
C GLN A 159 0.07 -5.81 15.05
N VAL A 160 -0.02 -6.86 14.24
CA VAL A 160 -1.20 -7.72 14.17
C VAL A 160 -1.13 -8.74 15.29
N THR A 161 -2.15 -8.78 16.13
CA THR A 161 -2.28 -9.72 17.25
C THR A 161 -3.65 -10.38 17.24
N ALA A 162 -3.80 -11.46 18.01
CA ALA A 162 -5.09 -12.12 18.25
C ALA A 162 -6.17 -11.18 18.86
N GLU A 163 -5.77 -10.07 19.49
CA GLU A 163 -6.70 -9.07 20.01
C GLU A 163 -7.23 -8.12 18.93
N THR A 164 -6.43 -7.89 17.88
CA THR A 164 -6.76 -6.95 16.79
C THR A 164 -7.52 -7.59 15.64
N THR A 165 -7.37 -8.90 15.44
CA THR A 165 -7.99 -9.67 14.37
C THR A 165 -8.35 -11.07 14.84
N TYR A 166 -9.53 -11.55 14.44
CA TYR A 166 -9.88 -12.96 14.62
C TYR A 166 -9.10 -13.79 13.60
N TYR A 167 -8.15 -14.57 14.09
CA TYR A 167 -7.48 -15.60 13.32
C TYR A 167 -8.08 -16.94 13.70
N GLY A 168 -8.72 -17.60 12.73
CA GLY A 168 -9.46 -18.85 12.94
C GLY A 168 -8.65 -20.10 12.61
N GLY A 169 -7.34 -19.96 12.38
CA GLY A 169 -6.45 -21.06 12.01
C GLY A 169 -5.63 -21.64 13.16
N ALA A 170 -4.80 -22.64 12.83
CA ALA A 170 -3.79 -23.19 13.72
C ALA A 170 -2.63 -22.19 13.90
N GLY A 171 -1.98 -22.22 15.07
CA GLY A 171 -0.90 -21.30 15.42
C GLY A 171 -1.32 -19.98 16.07
N HIS A 172 -0.32 -19.18 16.44
CA HIS A 172 -0.48 -18.00 17.30
C HIS A 172 0.10 -16.72 16.71
N LEU A 173 -0.73 -15.68 16.57
CA LEU A 173 -0.25 -14.32 16.31
C LEU A 173 0.52 -13.78 17.53
N ILE A 174 1.85 -13.77 17.43
CA ILE A 174 2.75 -13.32 18.49
C ILE A 174 3.05 -11.82 18.34
N CYS A 175 2.80 -11.07 19.42
CA CYS A 175 3.29 -9.70 19.54
C CYS A 175 4.77 -9.72 19.93
N VAL A 176 5.61 -9.08 19.11
CA VAL A 176 7.07 -9.06 19.25
C VAL A 176 7.49 -7.78 19.96
N THR A 177 8.10 -7.92 21.13
CA THR A 177 8.57 -6.80 21.96
C THR A 177 10.03 -6.91 22.39
N ASP A 178 10.64 -8.09 22.19
CA ASP A 178 12.01 -8.41 22.58
C ASP A 178 12.55 -9.59 21.76
N LEU A 179 13.82 -9.96 21.98
CA LEU A 179 14.43 -11.06 21.25
C LEU A 179 13.67 -12.38 21.46
N ASN A 180 13.22 -12.65 22.68
CA ASN A 180 12.55 -13.90 23.01
C ASN A 180 11.21 -14.06 22.27
N SER A 181 10.42 -13.00 22.17
CA SER A 181 9.17 -13.00 21.39
C SER A 181 9.42 -13.03 19.88
N ALA A 182 10.51 -12.42 19.39
CA ALA A 182 10.91 -12.52 17.99
C ALA A 182 11.33 -13.95 17.60
N LEU A 183 12.13 -14.61 18.45
CA LEU A 183 12.57 -15.99 18.22
C LEU A 183 11.39 -16.96 18.21
N LYS A 184 10.42 -16.77 19.11
CA LYS A 184 9.18 -17.57 19.10
C LYS A 184 8.34 -17.37 17.84
N ALA A 185 8.30 -16.15 17.33
CA ALA A 185 7.59 -15.88 16.07
C ALA A 185 8.27 -16.58 14.88
N LEU A 186 9.60 -16.68 14.85
CA LEU A 186 10.33 -17.46 13.83
C LEU A 186 10.20 -18.97 14.03
N GLU A 187 10.23 -19.42 15.28
CA GLU A 187 10.03 -20.84 15.65
C GLU A 187 8.67 -21.33 15.13
N GLU A 188 7.59 -20.57 15.36
CA GLU A 188 6.25 -20.90 14.85
C GLU A 188 6.24 -21.10 13.31
N VAL A 189 6.89 -20.20 12.56
CA VAL A 189 6.96 -20.27 11.09
C VAL A 189 7.69 -21.53 10.62
N VAL A 190 8.83 -21.85 11.25
CA VAL A 190 9.64 -23.01 10.88
C VAL A 190 8.96 -24.32 11.29
N GLU A 191 8.33 -24.37 12.47
CA GLU A 191 7.63 -25.56 12.97
C GLU A 191 6.42 -25.91 12.11
N GLN A 192 5.63 -24.94 11.66
CA GLN A 192 4.49 -25.16 10.77
C GLN A 192 4.95 -25.63 9.37
N GLY A 193 6.01 -25.07 8.81
CA GLY A 193 6.56 -25.51 7.53
C GLY A 193 7.18 -26.91 7.58
N GLU A 194 8.18 -27.12 8.45
CA GLU A 194 9.05 -28.31 8.44
C GLU A 194 8.72 -29.38 9.51
N GLY A 195 7.95 -29.03 10.56
CA GLY A 195 7.72 -29.86 11.75
C GLY A 195 8.75 -29.65 12.88
N LEU A 196 8.49 -30.23 14.06
CA LEU A 196 9.33 -30.07 15.26
C LEU A 196 10.72 -30.74 15.12
N ASP A 197 11.80 -29.97 15.34
CA ASP A 197 13.19 -30.44 15.51
C ASP A 197 13.73 -31.39 14.40
N HIS A 198 13.20 -31.34 13.17
CA HIS A 198 13.58 -32.14 11.99
C HIS A 198 13.42 -33.67 12.12
N GLU A 199 13.24 -34.21 13.33
CA GLU A 199 12.98 -35.62 13.61
C GLU A 199 11.49 -35.90 13.86
N ASN A 200 10.73 -34.91 14.32
CA ASN A 200 9.31 -35.01 14.57
C ASN A 200 8.51 -34.33 13.44
N ILE A 201 7.53 -35.06 12.92
CA ILE A 201 6.71 -34.60 11.79
C ILE A 201 5.53 -33.72 12.23
N PHE A 202 5.21 -33.74 13.52
CA PHE A 202 4.13 -32.94 14.11
C PHE A 202 4.64 -31.54 14.43
N ASP A 203 3.83 -30.52 14.19
CA ASP A 203 4.14 -29.10 14.43
C ASP A 203 3.74 -28.64 15.84
N GLY A 204 2.95 -29.44 16.57
CA GLY A 204 2.49 -29.14 17.93
C GLY A 204 1.11 -28.50 17.99
N ASP A 205 0.52 -28.16 16.84
CA ASP A 205 -0.82 -27.61 16.72
C ASP A 205 -1.91 -28.71 16.62
N LYS A 206 -3.16 -28.26 16.76
CA LYS A 206 -4.34 -29.09 16.50
C LYS A 206 -4.86 -28.81 15.11
N ASN A 207 -5.31 -29.87 14.44
CA ASN A 207 -5.82 -29.72 13.09
C ASN A 207 -7.04 -28.80 13.05
N MET A 208 -7.04 -27.87 12.09
CA MET A 208 -8.04 -26.80 12.00
C MET A 208 -9.47 -27.33 11.80
N PHE A 209 -9.62 -28.39 11.02
CA PHE A 209 -10.93 -28.96 10.64
C PHE A 209 -11.30 -30.18 11.49
N HIS A 210 -10.30 -30.86 12.06
CA HIS A 210 -10.41 -32.07 12.87
C HIS A 210 -9.65 -31.91 14.19
N PRO A 211 -10.17 -31.13 15.17
CA PRO A 211 -9.42 -30.74 16.38
C PRO A 211 -9.00 -31.92 17.29
N GLU A 212 -9.53 -33.12 17.05
CA GLU A 212 -9.09 -34.35 17.71
C GLU A 212 -7.73 -34.87 17.22
N ARG A 213 -7.22 -34.36 16.08
CA ARG A 213 -5.96 -34.76 15.45
C ARG A 213 -4.85 -33.77 15.79
N GLU A 214 -3.61 -34.27 15.80
CA GLU A 214 -2.42 -33.44 15.82
C GLU A 214 -2.05 -33.11 14.38
N GLU A 215 -1.61 -31.89 14.17
CA GLU A 215 -1.26 -31.37 12.86
C GLU A 215 0.21 -31.68 12.56
N VAL A 216 0.50 -31.99 11.30
CA VAL A 216 1.86 -32.25 10.82
C VAL A 216 2.37 -31.05 10.03
N GLY A 217 3.68 -30.87 9.94
CA GLY A 217 4.25 -29.79 9.14
C GLY A 217 3.80 -29.86 7.67
N HIS A 218 3.82 -28.73 6.96
CA HIS A 218 3.23 -28.57 5.62
C HIS A 218 3.72 -29.61 4.62
N TYR A 219 5.02 -29.93 4.63
CA TYR A 219 5.58 -31.00 3.81
C TYR A 219 4.82 -32.32 3.96
N PHE A 220 4.53 -32.69 5.20
CA PHE A 220 3.85 -33.95 5.50
C PHE A 220 2.37 -33.87 5.12
N ARG A 221 1.70 -32.73 5.28
CA ARG A 221 0.31 -32.57 4.83
C ARG A 221 0.17 -32.73 3.32
N PHE A 222 1.09 -32.14 2.53
CA PHE A 222 1.10 -32.35 1.09
C PHE A 222 1.41 -33.82 0.72
N LEU A 223 2.24 -34.51 1.50
CA LEU A 223 2.51 -35.93 1.31
C LEU A 223 1.26 -36.79 1.59
N GLU A 224 0.41 -36.42 2.55
CA GLU A 224 -0.86 -37.10 2.80
C GLU A 224 -1.76 -37.11 1.56
N ILE A 225 -1.78 -36.02 0.78
CA ILE A 225 -2.54 -35.93 -0.46
C ILE A 225 -2.00 -36.92 -1.50
N LEU A 226 -0.67 -37.00 -1.69
CA LEU A 226 -0.10 -37.96 -2.66
C LEU A 226 -0.36 -39.41 -2.26
N GLU A 227 -0.31 -39.71 -0.95
CA GLU A 227 -0.53 -41.05 -0.41
C GLU A 227 -2.02 -41.40 -0.22
N GLY A 228 -2.91 -40.41 -0.29
CA GLY A 228 -4.34 -40.53 0.02
C GLY A 228 -4.58 -41.04 1.45
N ARG A 229 -3.77 -40.60 2.40
CA ARG A 229 -3.82 -41.07 3.79
C ARG A 229 -3.20 -40.09 4.78
N ASN A 230 -3.87 -39.92 5.92
CA ASN A 230 -3.42 -39.08 7.02
C ASN A 230 -2.28 -39.74 7.83
N PHE A 231 -1.39 -38.92 8.38
CA PHE A 231 -0.50 -39.26 9.47
C PHE A 231 -1.27 -39.42 10.79
N GLN A 232 -0.72 -40.18 11.71
CA GLN A 232 -1.23 -40.32 13.07
C GLN A 232 -0.09 -40.43 14.08
N ILE A 233 -0.39 -40.17 15.35
CA ILE A 233 0.59 -40.22 16.45
C ILE A 233 1.38 -41.54 16.41
N GLY A 234 2.71 -41.43 16.32
CA GLY A 234 3.64 -42.55 16.22
C GLY A 234 4.19 -42.80 14.81
N ASP A 235 3.63 -42.17 13.78
CA ASP A 235 4.25 -42.12 12.47
C ASP A 235 5.49 -41.21 12.47
N THR A 236 6.37 -41.44 11.50
CA THR A 236 7.62 -40.71 11.29
C THR A 236 7.79 -40.45 9.78
N ALA A 237 8.67 -39.52 9.42
CA ALA A 237 9.02 -39.27 8.01
C ALA A 237 9.47 -40.55 7.26
N LYS A 238 10.04 -41.53 7.97
CA LYS A 238 10.50 -42.80 7.39
C LYS A 238 9.40 -43.86 7.27
N SER A 239 8.45 -43.88 8.20
CA SER A 239 7.36 -44.86 8.17
C SER A 239 6.28 -44.47 7.16
N GLY A 240 6.13 -43.17 6.90
CA GLY A 240 5.01 -42.62 6.14
C GLY A 240 3.70 -42.66 6.92
N PRO A 241 2.59 -42.18 6.30
CA PRO A 241 1.30 -42.10 6.96
C PRO A 241 0.68 -43.49 7.15
N SER A 242 0.15 -43.77 8.34
CA SER A 242 -0.53 -45.02 8.67
C SER A 242 -1.98 -44.85 9.14
N GLY A 243 -2.46 -43.60 9.21
CA GLY A 243 -3.81 -43.23 9.65
C GLY A 243 -4.93 -43.49 8.64
N GLU A 244 -6.00 -42.72 8.76
CA GLU A 244 -7.21 -42.87 7.93
C GLU A 244 -6.93 -42.60 6.45
N LYS A 245 -7.48 -43.42 5.57
CA LYS A 245 -7.41 -43.21 4.12
C LYS A 245 -8.51 -42.26 3.66
N PHE A 246 -8.19 -41.42 2.68
CA PHE A 246 -9.15 -40.57 1.99
C PHE A 246 -8.98 -40.69 0.47
N ILE A 247 -9.95 -40.16 -0.27
CA ILE A 247 -9.97 -40.26 -1.73
C ILE A 247 -9.39 -38.98 -2.31
N VAL A 248 -8.45 -39.15 -3.24
CA VAL A 248 -7.96 -38.07 -4.10
C VAL A 248 -8.30 -38.41 -5.54
N ASP A 249 -9.26 -37.67 -6.09
CA ASP A 249 -9.72 -37.75 -7.47
C ASP A 249 -9.13 -36.60 -8.29
N TRP A 250 -8.06 -36.90 -9.00
CA TRP A 250 -7.32 -35.96 -9.85
C TRP A 250 -8.12 -35.47 -11.07
N ASP A 251 -9.26 -36.09 -11.39
CA ASP A 251 -10.14 -35.70 -12.50
C ASP A 251 -11.24 -34.71 -12.05
N GLN A 252 -11.49 -34.57 -10.75
CA GLN A 252 -12.46 -33.60 -10.20
C GLN A 252 -11.87 -32.18 -10.07
N VAL A 253 -11.30 -31.70 -11.17
CA VAL A 253 -10.67 -30.38 -11.25
C VAL A 253 -11.13 -29.62 -12.49
N HIS A 254 -11.11 -28.30 -12.41
CA HIS A 254 -11.15 -27.40 -13.55
C HIS A 254 -9.83 -27.52 -14.32
N PRO A 255 -9.84 -27.68 -15.65
CA PRO A 255 -8.62 -27.86 -16.44
C PRO A 255 -7.92 -26.52 -16.67
N MET A 256 -7.58 -25.79 -15.59
CA MET A 256 -6.94 -24.48 -15.65
C MET A 256 -5.63 -24.56 -16.47
N ALA A 257 -5.42 -23.58 -17.35
CA ALA A 257 -4.16 -23.40 -18.05
C ALA A 257 -3.02 -23.13 -17.05
N ALA A 258 -1.83 -23.70 -17.31
CA ALA A 258 -0.66 -23.46 -16.48
C ALA A 258 -0.05 -22.08 -16.78
N ASN A 259 0.41 -21.39 -15.73
CA ASN A 259 1.02 -20.06 -15.77
C ASN A 259 0.27 -19.07 -16.68
N PRO A 260 -1.03 -18.84 -16.46
CA PRO A 260 -1.80 -17.94 -17.30
C PRO A 260 -1.25 -16.51 -17.16
N ALA A 261 -1.18 -15.78 -18.27
CA ALA A 261 -0.85 -14.36 -18.29
C ALA A 261 -1.94 -13.55 -19.00
N SER A 262 -2.15 -12.29 -18.61
CA SER A 262 -3.15 -11.43 -19.26
C SER A 262 -2.87 -11.23 -20.75
N GLU A 263 -1.60 -11.30 -21.15
CA GLU A 263 -1.17 -11.20 -22.55
C GLU A 263 -1.68 -12.34 -23.45
N ASP A 264 -1.93 -13.52 -22.87
CA ASP A 264 -2.47 -14.69 -23.58
C ASP A 264 -3.91 -14.45 -24.07
N TYR A 265 -4.61 -13.47 -23.50
CA TYR A 265 -6.04 -13.22 -23.72
C TYR A 265 -6.32 -11.85 -24.39
N THR A 266 -5.33 -11.24 -25.02
CA THR A 266 -5.47 -9.94 -25.72
C THR A 266 -6.55 -9.93 -26.81
N ASP A 267 -6.79 -11.08 -27.44
CA ASP A 267 -7.85 -11.27 -28.45
C ASP A 267 -9.24 -11.55 -27.85
N ASN A 268 -9.36 -11.63 -26.52
CA ASN A 268 -10.61 -11.89 -25.81
C ASN A 268 -10.89 -10.81 -24.73
N PRO A 269 -11.49 -9.66 -25.12
CA PRO A 269 -11.71 -8.53 -24.21
C PRO A 269 -12.54 -8.87 -22.97
N ALA A 270 -13.46 -9.84 -23.06
CA ALA A 270 -14.29 -10.23 -21.92
C ALA A 270 -13.51 -11.01 -20.86
N VAL A 271 -12.56 -11.85 -21.28
CA VAL A 271 -11.63 -12.52 -20.35
C VAL A 271 -10.67 -11.50 -19.75
N LEU A 272 -10.13 -10.60 -20.57
CA LEU A 272 -9.21 -9.57 -20.11
C LEU A 272 -9.85 -8.63 -19.07
N GLU A 273 -11.13 -8.29 -19.21
CA GLU A 273 -11.88 -7.51 -18.21
C GLU A 273 -11.99 -8.24 -16.87
N LYS A 274 -12.29 -9.55 -16.89
CA LYS A 274 -12.34 -10.37 -15.67
C LYS A 274 -10.97 -10.55 -15.02
N LEU A 275 -9.92 -10.78 -15.82
CA LEU A 275 -8.53 -10.84 -15.34
C LEU A 275 -8.09 -9.52 -14.72
N THR A 276 -8.39 -8.40 -15.39
CA THR A 276 -8.10 -7.05 -14.86
C THR A 276 -8.82 -6.81 -13.55
N THR A 277 -10.07 -7.25 -13.43
CA THR A 277 -10.84 -7.14 -12.17
C THR A 277 -10.18 -7.96 -11.07
N PHE A 278 -9.88 -9.24 -11.33
CA PHE A 278 -9.19 -10.10 -10.37
C PHE A 278 -7.84 -9.51 -9.92
N ASN A 279 -6.98 -9.11 -10.86
CA ASN A 279 -5.66 -8.54 -10.57
C ASN A 279 -5.74 -7.22 -9.80
N GLN A 280 -6.77 -6.40 -10.08
CA GLN A 280 -7.01 -5.17 -9.35
C GLN A 280 -7.42 -5.45 -7.90
N GLU A 281 -8.40 -6.32 -7.68
CA GLU A 281 -8.84 -6.70 -6.34
C GLU A 281 -7.70 -7.39 -5.55
N TYR A 282 -6.86 -8.17 -6.22
CA TYR A 282 -5.70 -8.80 -5.60
C TYR A 282 -4.68 -7.74 -5.14
N SER A 283 -4.36 -6.79 -6.02
CA SER A 283 -3.46 -5.69 -5.69
C SER A 283 -4.03 -4.78 -4.59
N ASP A 284 -5.35 -4.55 -4.58
CA ASP A 284 -6.02 -3.76 -3.54
C ASP A 284 -6.06 -4.49 -2.20
N MET A 285 -6.24 -5.81 -2.18
CA MET A 285 -6.08 -6.63 -0.98
C MET A 285 -4.67 -6.48 -0.38
N LEU A 286 -3.61 -6.60 -1.20
CA LEU A 286 -2.23 -6.42 -0.74
C LEU A 286 -1.99 -5.04 -0.12
N ARG A 287 -2.63 -3.98 -0.63
CA ARG A 287 -2.59 -2.63 -0.04
C ARG A 287 -3.26 -2.57 1.33
N VAL A 288 -4.38 -3.28 1.51
CA VAL A 288 -5.05 -3.36 2.82
C VAL A 288 -4.17 -4.13 3.81
N ILE A 289 -3.53 -5.21 3.36
CA ILE A 289 -2.57 -5.98 4.18
C ILE A 289 -1.36 -5.11 4.56
N GLU A 290 -0.77 -4.37 3.61
CA GLU A 290 0.33 -3.43 3.89
C GLU A 290 -0.04 -2.40 4.96
N LYS A 291 -1.23 -1.79 4.86
CA LYS A 291 -1.72 -0.85 5.90
C LYS A 291 -1.91 -1.55 7.24
N SER A 292 -2.41 -2.78 7.23
CA SER A 292 -2.56 -3.58 8.45
C SER A 292 -1.22 -3.86 9.11
N PHE A 293 -0.18 -4.11 8.33
CA PHE A 293 1.20 -4.30 8.79
C PHE A 293 1.94 -2.98 9.06
N ASN A 294 1.27 -1.83 8.98
CA ASN A 294 1.87 -0.51 9.17
C ASN A 294 0.99 0.43 10.02
N GLY A 295 0.42 -0.08 11.11
CA GLY A 295 -0.24 0.76 12.12
C GLY A 295 -1.76 0.72 12.16
N GLU A 296 -2.40 -0.05 11.28
CA GLU A 296 -3.85 -0.26 11.28
C GLU A 296 -4.23 -1.76 11.39
N PRO A 297 -3.79 -2.49 12.43
CA PRO A 297 -3.86 -3.96 12.50
C PRO A 297 -5.28 -4.57 12.46
N LYS A 298 -6.31 -3.75 12.67
CA LYS A 298 -7.72 -4.14 12.53
C LYS A 298 -8.16 -4.29 11.07
N LEU A 299 -7.39 -3.77 10.12
CA LEU A 299 -7.69 -3.87 8.69
C LEU A 299 -7.43 -5.27 8.14
N LEU A 300 -6.65 -6.12 8.81
CA LEU A 300 -6.44 -7.50 8.35
C LEU A 300 -7.76 -8.27 8.23
N GLY A 301 -8.70 -8.07 9.16
CA GLY A 301 -10.05 -8.64 9.06
C GLY A 301 -10.83 -8.18 7.82
N GLN A 302 -10.57 -6.97 7.31
CA GLN A 302 -11.15 -6.49 6.04
C GLN A 302 -10.50 -7.17 4.84
N ALA A 303 -9.16 -7.35 4.86
CA ALA A 303 -8.45 -8.09 3.83
C ALA A 303 -8.97 -9.54 3.72
N VAL A 304 -9.27 -10.20 4.84
CA VAL A 304 -9.91 -11.53 4.86
C VAL A 304 -11.26 -11.52 4.13
N GLY A 305 -12.05 -10.45 4.25
CA GLY A 305 -13.28 -10.28 3.47
C GLY A 305 -13.02 -10.26 1.97
N VAL A 306 -12.02 -9.50 1.53
CA VAL A 306 -11.61 -9.41 0.11
C VAL A 306 -11.09 -10.76 -0.41
N MET A 307 -10.41 -11.56 0.42
CA MET A 307 -9.97 -12.92 0.05
C MET A 307 -11.14 -13.84 -0.36
N TYR A 308 -12.29 -13.72 0.29
CA TYR A 308 -13.49 -14.47 -0.12
C TYR A 308 -14.03 -14.03 -1.48
N GLU A 309 -13.96 -12.74 -1.80
CA GLU A 309 -14.36 -12.21 -3.11
C GLU A 309 -13.38 -12.67 -4.20
N LEU A 310 -12.07 -12.64 -3.92
CA LEU A 310 -11.03 -13.17 -4.80
C LEU A 310 -11.23 -14.66 -5.13
N LYS A 311 -11.65 -15.48 -4.15
CA LYS A 311 -12.02 -16.88 -4.38
C LYS A 311 -13.13 -17.01 -5.43
N ILE A 312 -14.17 -16.17 -5.34
CA ILE A 312 -15.30 -16.20 -6.29
C ILE A 312 -14.79 -15.84 -7.69
N LEU A 313 -14.03 -14.75 -7.82
CA LEU A 313 -13.46 -14.29 -9.09
C LEU A 313 -12.53 -15.33 -9.72
N ALA A 314 -11.64 -15.94 -8.93
CA ALA A 314 -10.74 -16.99 -9.40
C ALA A 314 -11.50 -18.20 -9.95
N LYS A 315 -12.54 -18.66 -9.24
CA LYS A 315 -13.36 -19.79 -9.70
C LYS A 315 -14.16 -19.46 -10.96
N GLU A 316 -14.69 -18.25 -11.07
CA GLU A 316 -15.34 -17.79 -12.30
C GLU A 316 -14.39 -17.83 -13.49
N LEU A 317 -13.13 -17.41 -13.33
CA LEU A 317 -12.12 -17.51 -14.38
C LEU A 317 -11.90 -18.98 -14.80
N MET A 318 -11.80 -19.89 -13.83
CA MET A 318 -11.58 -21.32 -14.06
C MET A 318 -12.75 -22.07 -14.70
N GLU A 319 -13.90 -21.42 -14.90
CA GLU A 319 -15.01 -21.94 -15.69
C GLU A 319 -14.98 -21.50 -17.16
N ILE A 320 -14.19 -20.47 -17.50
CA ILE A 320 -14.15 -19.89 -18.84
C ILE A 320 -13.16 -20.68 -19.72
N PRO A 321 -13.57 -21.25 -20.86
CA PRO A 321 -12.64 -21.91 -21.77
C PRO A 321 -11.64 -20.91 -22.37
N THR A 322 -10.36 -21.29 -22.48
CA THR A 322 -9.33 -20.47 -23.15
C THR A 322 -9.55 -20.38 -24.66
N GLY A 323 -10.25 -21.36 -25.24
CA GLY A 323 -10.51 -21.47 -26.69
C GLY A 323 -9.69 -22.56 -27.38
N ASP A 324 -8.73 -23.20 -26.70
CA ASP A 324 -7.92 -24.31 -27.21
C ASP A 324 -8.65 -25.67 -27.23
N GLY A 325 -9.86 -25.72 -26.66
CA GLY A 325 -10.69 -26.91 -26.53
C GLY A 325 -10.24 -27.89 -25.43
N LYS A 326 -9.30 -27.51 -24.57
CA LYS A 326 -8.70 -28.34 -23.52
C LYS A 326 -8.67 -27.68 -22.15
N THR A 327 -8.40 -26.37 -22.10
CA THR A 327 -8.11 -25.65 -20.86
C THR A 327 -9.11 -24.55 -20.55
N THR A 328 -9.15 -24.14 -19.28
CA THR A 328 -9.87 -22.96 -18.79
C THR A 328 -8.90 -21.89 -18.34
N VAL A 329 -9.37 -20.64 -18.26
CA VAL A 329 -8.59 -19.50 -17.77
C VAL A 329 -8.23 -19.71 -16.29
N GLY A 330 -7.13 -19.13 -15.82
CA GLY A 330 -6.79 -19.09 -14.41
C GLY A 330 -6.51 -17.66 -13.93
N PRO A 331 -6.52 -17.42 -12.61
CA PRO A 331 -6.04 -16.17 -12.03
C PRO A 331 -4.57 -15.95 -12.36
N THR A 332 -4.19 -14.73 -12.74
CA THR A 332 -2.81 -14.39 -13.13
C THR A 332 -2.03 -13.68 -12.04
N PHE A 333 -2.73 -13.13 -11.04
CA PHE A 333 -2.18 -12.42 -9.87
C PHE A 333 -1.29 -11.22 -10.23
N GLU A 334 -1.33 -10.72 -11.46
CA GLU A 334 -0.41 -9.67 -11.91
C GLU A 334 -0.60 -8.38 -11.11
N TYR A 335 0.50 -7.75 -10.71
CA TYR A 335 0.44 -6.47 -10.03
C TYR A 335 -0.13 -5.40 -10.97
N LEU A 336 -1.25 -4.82 -10.55
CA LEU A 336 -1.72 -3.58 -11.12
C LEU A 336 -1.34 -2.46 -10.16
N PRO A 337 -0.65 -1.40 -10.64
CA PRO A 337 -0.41 -0.24 -9.79
C PRO A 337 -1.73 0.26 -9.25
N ARG A 338 -1.68 1.01 -8.13
CA ARG A 338 -2.84 1.82 -7.76
C ARG A 338 -3.34 2.46 -9.04
N LYS A 339 -4.60 2.23 -9.39
CA LYS A 339 -5.26 3.17 -10.27
C LYS A 339 -4.98 4.50 -9.58
N ILE A 340 -4.12 5.34 -10.17
CA ILE A 340 -4.02 6.74 -9.80
C ILE A 340 -5.43 7.20 -10.09
N SER A 341 -6.27 7.12 -9.08
CA SER A 341 -7.61 6.71 -9.40
C SER A 341 -8.24 7.87 -10.13
N ASP A 342 -8.89 7.56 -11.23
CA ASP A 342 -10.08 8.28 -11.67
C ASP A 342 -11.18 8.30 -10.58
N SER A 343 -10.85 8.08 -9.29
CA SER A 343 -11.72 8.21 -8.14
C SER A 343 -11.32 9.40 -7.26
N GLU A 344 -10.05 9.82 -7.13
CA GLU A 344 -9.65 10.95 -6.28
C GLU A 344 -9.15 12.16 -7.09
N PHE A 345 -10.08 12.99 -7.55
CA PHE A 345 -9.77 14.17 -8.36
C PHE A 345 -10.80 15.27 -8.11
N ILE A 346 -10.49 16.48 -8.59
CA ILE A 346 -11.44 17.59 -8.61
C ILE A 346 -11.83 17.87 -10.06
N GLU A 347 -13.12 17.76 -10.34
CA GLU A 347 -13.71 18.15 -11.62
C GLU A 347 -14.19 19.60 -11.57
N VAL A 348 -13.81 20.42 -12.56
CA VAL A 348 -14.41 21.73 -12.77
C VAL A 348 -15.63 21.58 -13.67
N ARG A 349 -16.85 21.74 -13.15
CA ARG A 349 -18.06 21.76 -13.98
C ARG A 349 -18.15 23.08 -14.75
N GLU A 350 -18.46 23.02 -16.04
CA GLU A 350 -18.69 24.21 -16.88
C GLU A 350 -19.73 25.13 -16.23
N ASN A 351 -19.36 26.39 -15.97
CA ASN A 351 -20.19 27.38 -15.25
C ASN A 351 -20.78 26.91 -13.90
N GLY A 352 -20.25 25.81 -13.34
CA GLY A 352 -20.78 25.11 -12.18
C GLY A 352 -19.78 24.99 -11.04
N PRO A 353 -20.02 24.06 -10.08
CA PRO A 353 -19.16 23.86 -8.92
C PRO A 353 -17.83 23.19 -9.26
N TYR A 354 -16.99 23.05 -8.24
CA TYR A 354 -15.97 22.00 -8.22
C TYR A 354 -16.61 20.73 -7.65
N VAL A 355 -16.48 19.60 -8.33
CA VAL A 355 -16.91 18.30 -7.80
C VAL A 355 -15.67 17.56 -7.35
N VAL A 356 -15.56 17.29 -6.05
CA VAL A 356 -14.48 16.49 -5.50
C VAL A 356 -14.95 15.04 -5.48
N HIS A 357 -14.14 14.17 -6.05
CA HIS A 357 -14.35 12.73 -6.08
C HIS A 357 -13.33 12.05 -5.16
N GLY A 358 -13.74 10.94 -4.56
CA GLY A 358 -12.94 10.04 -3.72
C GLY A 358 -12.80 10.52 -2.28
N ASP A 359 -12.00 9.81 -1.49
CA ASP A 359 -11.87 10.00 -0.04
C ASP A 359 -10.95 11.18 0.33
N ILE A 360 -11.17 12.33 -0.32
CA ILE A 360 -10.40 13.56 -0.10
C ILE A 360 -11.00 14.32 1.09
N PRO A 361 -10.29 14.49 2.22
CA PRO A 361 -10.82 15.20 3.37
C PRO A 361 -11.06 16.68 3.10
N LEU A 362 -12.18 17.21 3.59
CA LEU A 362 -12.49 18.64 3.58
C LEU A 362 -12.27 19.26 4.97
N ILE A 363 -11.35 20.21 5.08
CA ILE A 363 -11.06 20.93 6.32
C ILE A 363 -11.20 22.43 6.16
N ARG A 364 -11.37 23.16 7.27
CA ARG A 364 -11.27 24.62 7.33
C ARG A 364 -9.95 25.02 7.95
N LYS A 365 -9.31 26.04 7.36
CA LYS A 365 -8.07 26.63 7.85
C LYS A 365 -8.20 28.14 7.91
N LYS A 366 -7.57 28.69 8.94
CA LYS A 366 -7.47 30.13 9.17
C LYS A 366 -6.01 30.52 9.31
N ARG A 367 -5.64 31.68 8.79
CA ARG A 367 -4.27 32.19 8.94
C ARG A 367 -4.09 32.83 10.31
N ILE A 368 -2.97 32.53 10.96
CA ILE A 368 -2.50 33.25 12.14
C ILE A 368 -1.66 34.42 11.66
N THR A 369 -2.07 35.64 11.99
CA THR A 369 -1.46 36.88 11.52
C THR A 369 -0.70 37.59 12.64
N GLY A 370 0.53 38.01 12.34
CA GLY A 370 1.41 38.72 13.27
C GLY A 370 1.17 40.23 13.33
N LYS A 371 1.98 40.92 14.14
CA LYS A 371 1.78 42.35 14.49
C LYS A 371 1.93 43.30 13.29
N LYS A 372 2.72 42.96 12.27
CA LYS A 372 2.90 43.76 11.05
C LYS A 372 2.03 43.27 9.89
N GLY A 373 1.07 42.37 10.15
CA GLY A 373 0.18 41.81 9.14
C GLY A 373 0.78 40.66 8.33
N GLU A 374 1.96 40.18 8.71
CA GLU A 374 2.60 38.98 8.18
C GLU A 374 1.85 37.71 8.59
N ALA A 375 1.88 36.69 7.73
CA ALA A 375 1.34 35.38 8.06
C ALA A 375 2.38 34.56 8.83
N ILE A 376 1.97 33.96 9.96
CA ILE A 376 2.86 33.16 10.81
C ILE A 376 2.64 31.66 10.55
N ALA A 377 1.39 31.20 10.61
CA ALA A 377 1.05 29.79 10.46
C ALA A 377 -0.38 29.60 9.97
N TRP A 378 -0.70 28.39 9.54
CA TRP A 378 -2.06 27.94 9.31
C TRP A 378 -2.59 27.23 10.54
N GLN A 379 -3.80 27.58 10.96
CA GLN A 379 -4.53 26.90 12.03
C GLN A 379 -5.68 26.12 11.40
N LYS A 380 -5.72 24.80 11.63
CA LYS A 380 -6.91 23.99 11.33
C LYS A 380 -8.01 24.37 12.32
N THR A 381 -9.19 24.72 11.83
CA THR A 381 -10.32 25.18 12.65
C THR A 381 -11.44 24.16 12.70
N LYS A 382 -11.66 23.39 11.63
CA LYS A 382 -12.70 22.36 11.56
C LYS A 382 -12.32 21.26 10.55
N THR A 383 -12.74 20.02 10.82
CA THR A 383 -12.88 18.96 9.82
C THR A 383 -14.36 18.81 9.50
N HIS A 384 -14.72 18.72 8.23
CA HIS A 384 -16.08 18.33 7.84
C HIS A 384 -16.11 16.83 7.62
N GLU A 385 -17.24 16.22 7.96
CA GLU A 385 -17.60 14.92 7.39
C GLU A 385 -17.92 15.15 5.91
N SER A 386 -17.32 14.36 5.03
CA SER A 386 -17.52 14.46 3.59
C SER A 386 -17.78 13.06 3.05
N ASP A 387 -18.78 12.96 2.18
CA ASP A 387 -19.02 11.77 1.38
C ASP A 387 -17.87 11.57 0.36
N THR A 388 -17.85 10.40 -0.29
CA THR A 388 -16.90 10.09 -1.38
C THR A 388 -17.06 11.01 -2.60
N ILE A 389 -18.17 11.75 -2.72
CA ILE A 389 -18.35 12.78 -3.74
C ILE A 389 -19.03 13.99 -3.09
N TYR A 390 -18.45 15.18 -3.23
CA TYR A 390 -19.04 16.41 -2.72
C TYR A 390 -18.75 17.63 -3.60
N GLU A 391 -19.70 18.59 -3.62
CA GLU A 391 -19.63 19.76 -4.49
C GLU A 391 -19.28 21.05 -3.72
N LEU A 392 -18.25 21.76 -4.19
CA LEU A 392 -17.80 23.02 -3.61
C LEU A 392 -18.18 24.22 -4.50
N CYS A 393 -18.66 25.28 -3.87
CA CYS A 393 -19.09 26.49 -4.55
C CYS A 393 -17.92 27.20 -5.23
N ARG A 394 -18.08 27.46 -6.53
CA ARG A 394 -17.13 28.20 -7.36
C ARG A 394 -17.56 29.64 -7.66
N CYS A 395 -18.87 29.89 -7.70
CA CYS A 395 -19.45 31.19 -8.07
C CYS A 395 -19.42 32.24 -6.95
N GLY A 396 -19.13 31.83 -5.71
CA GLY A 396 -19.09 32.73 -4.55
C GLY A 396 -20.46 33.20 -4.04
N LYS A 397 -21.59 32.71 -4.57
CA LYS A 397 -22.94 33.16 -4.19
C LYS A 397 -23.81 32.10 -3.49
N SER A 398 -23.34 30.87 -3.31
CA SER A 398 -24.07 29.82 -2.55
C SER A 398 -24.47 30.29 -1.14
N ALA A 399 -25.65 29.94 -0.65
CA ALA A 399 -26.03 30.17 0.74
C ALA A 399 -25.42 29.12 1.70
N ASN A 400 -24.93 28.00 1.18
CA ASN A 400 -24.40 26.87 1.94
C ASN A 400 -22.87 26.71 1.81
N LYS A 401 -22.13 27.83 1.70
CA LYS A 401 -20.67 27.75 1.51
C LYS A 401 -19.98 26.97 2.66
N PRO A 402 -18.98 26.12 2.35
CA PRO A 402 -18.23 26.08 1.10
C PRO A 402 -18.91 25.24 0.00
N PHE A 403 -20.05 24.62 0.29
CA PHE A 403 -20.74 23.71 -0.61
C PHE A 403 -21.56 24.44 -1.66
N CYS A 404 -21.78 23.77 -2.79
CA CYS A 404 -22.68 24.22 -3.83
C CYS A 404 -24.16 24.05 -3.39
N ASP A 405 -25.02 24.97 -3.80
CA ASP A 405 -26.47 24.90 -3.59
C ASP A 405 -27.27 25.17 -4.88
N GLY A 406 -26.60 25.11 -6.04
CA GLY A 406 -27.17 25.40 -7.36
C GLY A 406 -27.35 26.90 -7.69
N THR A 407 -26.92 27.83 -6.83
CA THR A 407 -27.09 29.28 -7.10
C THR A 407 -26.43 29.75 -8.40
N HIS A 408 -25.37 29.06 -8.86
CA HIS A 408 -24.63 29.41 -10.07
C HIS A 408 -25.51 29.45 -11.34
N ASP A 409 -26.51 28.57 -11.46
CA ASP A 409 -27.46 28.54 -12.58
C ASP A 409 -28.36 29.77 -12.58
N ARG A 410 -28.81 30.21 -11.40
CA ARG A 410 -29.78 31.30 -11.25
C ARG A 410 -29.17 32.67 -11.52
N ILE A 411 -27.86 32.81 -11.31
CA ILE A 411 -27.14 34.06 -11.50
C ILE A 411 -26.38 34.12 -12.83
N ASN A 412 -26.50 33.07 -13.67
CA ASN A 412 -25.73 32.90 -14.90
C ASN A 412 -24.22 33.11 -14.66
N PHE A 413 -23.65 32.34 -13.72
CA PHE A 413 -22.24 32.44 -13.38
C PHE A 413 -21.36 32.16 -14.60
N ASP A 414 -20.50 33.10 -14.97
CA ASP A 414 -19.43 32.88 -15.95
C ASP A 414 -18.21 32.27 -15.26
N GLY A 415 -18.13 30.95 -15.39
CA GLY A 415 -17.06 30.12 -14.88
C GLY A 415 -15.98 29.79 -15.91
N THR A 416 -15.93 30.47 -17.06
CA THR A 416 -14.96 30.17 -18.12
C THR A 416 -13.53 30.12 -17.55
N GLU A 417 -12.84 28.99 -17.74
CA GLU A 417 -11.44 28.88 -17.33
C GLU A 417 -10.53 29.75 -18.20
N THR A 418 -9.75 30.60 -17.57
CA THR A 418 -8.84 31.57 -18.20
C THR A 418 -7.36 31.31 -17.87
N ALA A 419 -7.09 30.31 -17.03
CA ALA A 419 -5.75 29.90 -16.66
C ALA A 419 -4.99 29.35 -17.85
N ARG A 420 -3.67 29.58 -17.85
CA ARG A 420 -2.77 28.99 -18.83
C ARG A 420 -2.63 27.49 -18.55
N THR A 421 -2.47 26.71 -19.61
CA THR A 421 -2.26 25.25 -19.54
C THR A 421 -0.80 24.84 -19.79
N SER A 422 0.09 25.79 -20.09
CA SER A 422 1.54 25.58 -20.13
C SER A 422 2.06 25.24 -18.73
N LYS A 423 3.15 24.46 -18.64
CA LYS A 423 3.75 24.11 -17.35
C LYS A 423 4.24 25.34 -16.62
N ILE A 424 4.10 25.37 -15.30
CA ILE A 424 4.56 26.49 -14.48
C ILE A 424 6.08 26.71 -14.59
N SER A 425 6.85 25.65 -14.83
CA SER A 425 8.30 25.72 -15.06
C SER A 425 8.67 26.58 -16.27
N GLU A 426 7.76 26.80 -17.21
CA GLU A 426 7.99 27.62 -18.41
C GLU A 426 7.81 29.13 -18.13
N THR A 427 7.11 29.49 -17.05
CA THR A 427 6.73 30.89 -16.74
C THR A 427 7.38 31.43 -15.46
N GLN A 428 7.98 30.56 -14.65
CA GLN A 428 8.60 30.93 -13.38
C GLN A 428 9.85 31.80 -13.58
N GLU A 429 9.92 32.87 -12.79
CA GLU A 429 11.15 33.63 -12.56
C GLU A 429 12.01 32.90 -11.52
N ILE A 430 13.32 32.83 -11.73
CA ILE A 430 14.27 32.26 -10.76
C ILE A 430 14.97 33.40 -10.03
N LEU A 431 14.82 33.44 -8.71
CA LEU A 431 15.57 34.30 -7.82
C LEU A 431 16.79 33.52 -7.34
N GLN A 432 17.99 33.92 -7.77
CA GLN A 432 19.24 33.26 -7.38
C GLN A 432 19.75 33.80 -6.04
N GLY A 433 20.13 32.88 -5.14
CA GLY A 433 20.86 33.14 -3.91
C GLY A 433 22.12 32.27 -3.84
N ASP A 434 22.83 32.33 -2.71
CA ASP A 434 24.00 31.50 -2.46
C ASP A 434 23.55 30.17 -1.83
N GLY A 435 23.71 29.05 -2.53
CA GLY A 435 23.23 27.72 -2.11
C GLY A 435 21.70 27.53 -2.03
N VAL A 436 20.90 28.49 -2.51
CA VAL A 436 19.44 28.40 -2.59
C VAL A 436 18.91 29.17 -3.80
N ARG A 437 17.91 28.62 -4.50
CA ARG A 437 17.12 29.32 -5.53
C ARG A 437 15.66 29.37 -5.11
N VAL A 438 14.94 30.38 -5.59
CA VAL A 438 13.48 30.46 -5.41
C VAL A 438 12.82 30.67 -6.77
N LYS A 439 11.98 29.74 -7.17
CA LYS A 439 11.10 29.86 -8.34
C LYS A 439 9.85 30.64 -7.93
N VAL A 440 9.44 31.61 -8.76
CA VAL A 440 8.26 32.43 -8.49
C VAL A 440 7.39 32.64 -9.71
N ASP A 441 6.09 32.40 -9.55
CA ASP A 441 5.05 32.81 -10.49
C ASP A 441 3.90 33.51 -9.75
N ASN A 442 3.89 34.85 -9.84
CA ASN A 442 2.93 35.69 -9.15
C ASN A 442 1.48 35.52 -9.63
N SER A 443 1.24 34.89 -10.79
CA SER A 443 -0.12 34.70 -11.32
C SER A 443 -0.98 33.77 -10.45
N TYR A 444 -0.35 32.93 -9.61
CA TYR A 444 -1.01 32.06 -8.66
C TYR A 444 -1.15 32.67 -7.25
N CYS A 445 -0.70 33.91 -7.04
CA CYS A 445 -0.64 34.48 -5.70
C CYS A 445 -2.04 34.76 -5.13
N MET A 446 -2.43 34.01 -4.09
CA MET A 446 -3.67 34.26 -3.36
C MET A 446 -3.55 35.39 -2.31
N HIS A 447 -2.41 36.09 -2.24
CA HIS A 447 -2.10 37.08 -1.19
C HIS A 447 -2.13 36.51 0.23
N ALA A 448 -1.55 35.32 0.42
CA ALA A 448 -1.47 34.64 1.71
C ALA A 448 -0.62 35.38 2.76
N LYS A 449 0.30 36.27 2.32
CA LYS A 449 1.24 37.05 3.14
C LYS A 449 2.31 36.23 3.89
N PHE A 450 2.59 35.00 3.46
CA PHE A 450 3.73 34.20 3.96
C PHE A 450 5.07 34.58 3.32
N CYS A 451 5.08 35.34 2.23
CA CYS A 451 6.30 35.69 1.50
C CYS A 451 7.14 36.81 2.16
N PHE A 452 6.75 37.27 3.35
CA PHE A 452 7.50 38.20 4.18
C PHE A 452 7.25 37.96 5.66
N ASN A 453 8.16 38.43 6.50
CA ASN A 453 8.08 38.40 7.95
C ASN A 453 8.47 39.78 8.53
N GLN A 454 8.67 39.86 9.85
CA GLN A 454 9.00 41.14 10.51
C GLN A 454 10.38 41.69 10.15
N LYS A 455 11.31 40.84 9.69
CA LYS A 455 12.69 41.17 9.33
C LYS A 455 12.82 41.53 7.84
N SER A 456 12.28 40.71 6.94
CA SER A 456 12.48 40.82 5.49
C SER A 456 11.40 40.09 4.68
N GLY A 457 11.48 40.18 3.35
CA GLY A 457 10.69 39.37 2.42
C GLY A 457 11.58 38.56 1.49
N ILE A 458 11.05 37.48 0.91
CA ILE A 458 11.81 36.53 0.08
C ILE A 458 12.66 37.25 -0.96
N ARG A 459 12.07 38.12 -1.80
CA ARG A 459 12.81 38.86 -2.84
C ARG A 459 13.97 39.70 -2.30
N LYS A 460 13.81 40.31 -1.12
CA LYS A 460 14.86 41.12 -0.48
C LYS A 460 15.96 40.25 0.15
N LEU A 461 15.60 39.06 0.64
CA LEU A 461 16.59 38.07 1.12
C LEU A 461 17.42 37.55 -0.04
N MET A 462 16.79 37.18 -1.15
CA MET A 462 17.48 36.68 -2.35
C MET A 462 18.40 37.74 -2.98
N ALA A 463 18.00 39.01 -2.98
CA ALA A 463 18.80 40.09 -3.58
C ALA A 463 20.11 40.44 -2.84
N LYS A 464 20.31 39.96 -1.60
CA LYS A 464 21.49 40.28 -0.77
C LYS A 464 22.58 39.21 -0.79
N GLY A 465 22.40 38.12 -1.55
CA GLY A 465 23.10 36.87 -1.30
C GLY A 465 22.48 36.20 -0.06
N ALA A 466 22.05 34.96 -0.20
CA ALA A 466 21.37 34.25 0.88
C ALA A 466 22.41 33.64 1.84
N ASP A 467 22.57 34.23 3.02
CA ASP A 467 23.28 33.56 4.12
C ASP A 467 22.39 32.46 4.74
N ASP A 468 22.92 31.71 5.72
CA ASP A 468 22.18 30.59 6.31
C ASP A 468 20.89 31.04 7.04
N ASP A 469 20.85 32.25 7.63
CA ASP A 469 19.61 32.83 8.20
C ASP A 469 18.58 33.11 7.10
N ALA A 470 19.04 33.60 5.94
CA ALA A 470 18.20 33.81 4.77
C ALA A 470 17.65 32.50 4.19
N LYS A 471 18.44 31.43 4.10
CA LYS A 471 17.99 30.10 3.65
C LYS A 471 16.86 29.58 4.54
N ILE A 472 17.08 29.54 5.85
CA ILE A 472 16.09 29.10 6.84
C ILE A 472 14.80 29.92 6.71
N HIS A 473 14.93 31.24 6.61
CA HIS A 473 13.76 32.11 6.47
C HIS A 473 13.04 31.92 5.14
N VAL A 474 13.75 31.72 4.03
CA VAL A 474 13.17 31.47 2.71
C VAL A 474 12.41 30.15 2.70
N SER A 475 13.04 29.04 3.06
CA SER A 475 12.39 27.71 3.11
C SER A 475 11.14 27.74 3.98
N ALA A 476 11.24 28.30 5.19
CA ALA A 476 10.10 28.45 6.10
C ALA A 476 8.96 29.29 5.47
N MET A 477 9.25 30.36 4.74
CA MET A 477 8.23 31.21 4.13
C MET A 477 7.59 30.55 2.89
N THR A 478 8.39 29.86 2.06
CA THR A 478 7.91 29.19 0.84
C THR A 478 7.08 27.96 1.16
N GLU A 479 7.48 27.13 2.12
CA GLU A 479 6.74 25.94 2.57
C GLU A 479 5.32 26.26 3.07
N ARG A 480 5.07 27.49 3.53
CA ARG A 480 3.75 27.92 4.01
C ARG A 480 2.89 28.59 2.92
N CYS A 481 3.43 28.77 1.71
CA CYS A 481 2.72 29.36 0.58
C CYS A 481 1.67 28.37 0.04
N PRO A 482 0.36 28.64 0.19
CA PRO A 482 -0.66 27.66 -0.18
C PRO A 482 -0.80 27.45 -1.69
N SER A 483 -0.49 28.46 -2.49
CA SER A 483 -0.64 28.44 -3.95
C SER A 483 0.57 27.90 -4.69
N GLY A 484 1.66 27.58 -3.96
CA GLY A 484 2.95 27.27 -4.58
C GLY A 484 3.46 28.43 -5.47
N THR A 485 3.10 29.67 -5.15
CA THR A 485 3.59 30.86 -5.88
C THR A 485 5.10 30.99 -5.73
N PHE A 486 5.63 30.58 -4.59
CA PHE A 486 7.06 30.45 -4.35
C PHE A 486 7.37 29.00 -4.04
N VAL A 487 8.39 28.46 -4.70
CA VAL A 487 9.00 27.15 -4.43
C VAL A 487 10.50 27.35 -4.36
N TYR A 488 11.20 26.65 -3.49
CA TYR A 488 12.64 26.81 -3.33
C TYR A 488 13.39 25.55 -3.74
N GLU A 489 14.64 25.76 -4.14
CA GLU A 489 15.59 24.70 -4.41
C GLU A 489 16.82 24.91 -3.55
N LEU A 490 17.40 23.83 -3.05
CA LEU A 490 18.67 23.85 -2.33
C LEU A 490 19.74 23.20 -3.20
N GLU A 491 20.96 23.73 -3.09
CA GLU A 491 22.12 23.10 -3.71
C GLU A 491 22.60 21.94 -2.84
N ILE A 492 22.52 20.72 -3.38
CA ILE A 492 22.92 19.47 -2.74
C ILE A 492 23.84 18.76 -3.74
N ASP A 493 25.08 18.49 -3.32
CA ASP A 493 26.11 17.85 -4.16
C ASP A 493 26.37 18.55 -5.51
N GLY A 494 26.24 19.88 -5.54
CA GLY A 494 26.47 20.71 -6.73
C GLY A 494 25.28 20.79 -7.69
N GLU A 495 24.13 20.19 -7.34
CA GLU A 495 22.89 20.28 -8.10
C GLU A 495 21.77 20.93 -7.28
N TYR A 496 20.95 21.73 -7.94
CA TYR A 496 19.79 22.36 -7.29
C TYR A 496 18.58 21.42 -7.35
N GLN A 497 18.12 21.01 -6.17
CA GLN A 497 16.96 20.12 -6.02
C GLN A 497 15.77 20.90 -5.48
N GLU A 498 14.62 20.75 -6.12
CA GLU A 498 13.35 21.34 -5.64
C GLU A 498 12.89 20.63 -4.38
N ILE A 499 12.62 21.42 -3.33
CA ILE A 499 12.14 20.90 -2.05
C ILE A 499 10.70 21.38 -1.86
N GLU A 500 9.82 20.43 -1.67
CA GLU A 500 8.41 20.64 -1.38
C GLU A 500 8.06 19.97 -0.05
N ALA A 501 7.14 20.57 0.69
CA ALA A 501 6.68 20.00 1.94
C ALA A 501 5.84 18.75 1.67
N ASP A 502 6.00 17.70 2.48
CA ASP A 502 5.08 16.58 2.47
C ASP A 502 3.72 17.06 3.01
N LEU A 503 2.74 17.20 2.11
CA LEU A 503 1.42 17.72 2.42
C LEU A 503 0.39 16.61 2.28
N PRO A 504 -0.51 16.43 3.27
CA PRO A 504 -1.55 15.43 3.18
C PRO A 504 -2.50 15.75 2.02
N LYS A 505 -3.03 14.71 1.38
CA LYS A 505 -4.10 14.82 0.39
C LYS A 505 -5.36 15.35 1.06
N GLN A 506 -5.76 16.59 0.75
CA GLN A 506 -6.97 17.23 1.32
C GLN A 506 -7.33 18.53 0.58
N VAL A 507 -8.60 18.94 0.72
CA VAL A 507 -9.05 20.31 0.37
C VAL A 507 -9.22 21.13 1.65
N SER A 508 -8.52 22.26 1.73
CA SER A 508 -8.60 23.21 2.84
C SER A 508 -9.36 24.47 2.43
N VAL A 509 -10.52 24.73 3.02
CA VAL A 509 -11.27 25.98 2.85
C VAL A 509 -10.58 27.08 3.66
N ILE A 510 -10.09 28.13 2.99
CA ILE A 510 -9.44 29.25 3.67
C ILE A 510 -10.51 30.23 4.17
N GLU A 511 -10.59 30.38 5.48
CA GLU A 511 -11.52 31.25 6.16
C GLU A 511 -10.97 32.68 6.27
N ALA A 512 -11.85 33.63 6.61
CA ALA A 512 -11.42 34.98 6.96
C ALA A 512 -10.67 34.99 8.29
N ASP A 513 -9.54 35.71 8.35
CA ASP A 513 -8.75 35.88 9.59
C ASP A 513 -9.58 36.55 10.71
N LYS A 514 -10.56 37.38 10.33
CA LYS A 514 -11.54 37.99 11.24
C LYS A 514 -12.89 38.14 10.53
N PRO A 515 -14.02 38.21 11.24
CA PRO A 515 -15.35 38.30 10.63
C PRO A 515 -15.52 39.44 9.60
N GLN A 516 -14.82 40.55 9.80
CA GLN A 516 -14.82 41.72 8.91
C GLN A 516 -13.87 41.62 7.72
N GLU A 517 -12.95 40.65 7.70
CA GLU A 517 -11.98 40.46 6.62
C GLU A 517 -12.53 39.52 5.54
N SER A 518 -11.84 39.42 4.41
CA SER A 518 -12.24 38.55 3.31
C SER A 518 -11.81 37.10 3.56
N ALA A 519 -12.67 36.16 3.15
CA ALA A 519 -12.34 34.74 3.10
C ALA A 519 -11.49 34.43 1.86
N GLY A 520 -10.71 33.35 1.94
CA GLY A 520 -9.75 32.96 0.89
C GLY A 520 -10.29 31.92 -0.10
N PRO A 521 -9.43 31.34 -0.94
CA PRO A 521 -9.75 30.28 -1.89
C PRO A 521 -9.92 28.89 -1.23
N LEU A 522 -10.14 27.87 -2.06
CA LEU A 522 -9.90 26.46 -1.70
C LEU A 522 -8.43 26.15 -1.90
N TRP A 523 -7.78 25.54 -0.91
CA TRP A 523 -6.39 25.13 -0.96
C TRP A 523 -6.30 23.61 -1.10
N VAL A 524 -5.91 23.16 -2.28
CA VAL A 524 -5.78 21.76 -2.69
C VAL A 524 -4.34 21.30 -2.40
N ASN A 525 -4.18 20.19 -1.69
CA ASN A 525 -2.89 19.67 -1.20
C ASN A 525 -2.69 18.20 -1.57
N GLY A 526 -1.43 17.76 -1.64
CA GLY A 526 -1.07 16.35 -1.74
C GLY A 526 -1.32 15.78 -3.14
N MET A 527 -0.90 16.54 -4.17
CA MET A 527 -0.90 16.09 -5.57
C MET A 527 -2.28 15.68 -6.11
N ILE A 528 -3.37 16.30 -5.64
CA ILE A 528 -4.73 16.03 -6.14
C ILE A 528 -4.87 16.56 -7.59
N PRO A 529 -5.21 15.71 -8.58
CA PRO A 529 -5.47 16.14 -9.94
C PRO A 529 -6.70 17.04 -10.04
N VAL A 530 -6.67 18.01 -10.97
CA VAL A 530 -7.82 18.86 -11.29
C VAL A 530 -8.12 18.75 -12.78
N LEU A 531 -9.33 18.31 -13.12
CA LEU A 531 -9.84 18.23 -14.48
C LEU A 531 -10.60 19.49 -14.83
N ARG A 532 -10.30 20.08 -15.97
CA ARG A 532 -11.00 21.22 -16.55
C ARG A 532 -12.39 20.80 -17.02
N SER A 533 -13.23 21.79 -17.31
CA SER A 533 -14.58 21.60 -17.85
C SER A 533 -14.61 20.90 -19.22
N ASP A 534 -13.51 20.98 -19.98
CA ASP A 534 -13.33 20.25 -21.25
C ASP A 534 -12.80 18.81 -21.06
N GLY A 535 -12.73 18.33 -19.81
CA GLY A 535 -12.24 17.00 -19.44
C GLY A 535 -10.72 16.84 -19.44
N LYS A 536 -9.95 17.88 -19.81
CA LYS A 536 -8.49 17.81 -19.83
C LYS A 536 -7.88 18.13 -18.47
N PRO A 537 -6.75 17.51 -18.08
CA PRO A 537 -6.11 17.81 -16.81
C PRO A 537 -5.44 19.19 -16.82
N LEU A 538 -5.41 19.83 -15.65
CA LEU A 538 -4.42 20.86 -15.31
C LEU A 538 -3.12 20.19 -14.85
N GLU A 539 -2.02 20.96 -14.83
CA GLU A 539 -0.78 20.51 -14.20
C GLU A 539 -1.02 20.16 -12.72
N THR A 540 -0.85 18.88 -12.37
CA THR A 540 -0.92 18.41 -10.99
C THR A 540 0.29 18.91 -10.21
N ARG A 541 0.03 19.51 -9.04
CA ARG A 541 1.07 20.14 -8.21
C ARG A 541 0.87 19.75 -6.75
N ASN A 542 1.95 19.77 -5.97
CA ASN A 542 1.90 19.44 -4.54
C ASN A 542 0.87 20.28 -3.77
N ARG A 543 0.70 21.54 -4.20
CA ARG A 543 -0.29 22.48 -3.68
C ARG A 543 -0.71 23.50 -4.73
N MET A 544 -2.00 23.84 -4.72
CA MET A 544 -2.57 24.91 -5.55
C MET A 544 -3.80 25.52 -4.87
N THR A 545 -4.22 26.69 -5.33
CA THR A 545 -5.45 27.33 -4.81
C THR A 545 -6.47 27.55 -5.90
N LEU A 546 -7.70 27.06 -5.70
CA LEU A 546 -8.83 27.21 -6.60
C LEU A 546 -9.75 28.37 -6.17
N CYS A 547 -10.19 29.18 -7.12
CA CYS A 547 -11.04 30.33 -6.90
C CYS A 547 -12.44 29.92 -6.47
N ARG A 548 -12.88 30.37 -5.29
CA ARG A 548 -14.25 30.14 -4.81
C ARG A 548 -15.12 31.39 -4.71
N CYS A 549 -14.58 32.55 -5.08
CA CYS A 549 -15.32 33.83 -5.04
C CYS A 549 -15.99 34.19 -6.38
N GLY A 550 -15.72 33.45 -7.46
CA GLY A 550 -16.19 33.73 -8.82
C GLY A 550 -15.42 34.81 -9.60
N GLU A 551 -14.59 35.61 -8.93
CA GLU A 551 -14.06 36.87 -9.50
C GLU A 551 -12.60 36.79 -9.98
N SER A 552 -11.96 35.62 -9.91
CA SER A 552 -10.58 35.49 -10.37
C SER A 552 -10.46 35.69 -11.88
N LYS A 553 -9.37 36.33 -12.32
CA LYS A 553 -9.01 36.45 -13.74
C LYS A 553 -8.11 35.30 -14.22
N ASN A 554 -7.76 34.38 -13.34
CA ASN A 554 -6.92 33.20 -13.62
C ASN A 554 -7.68 31.90 -13.33
N LYS A 555 -8.98 31.82 -13.66
CA LYS A 555 -9.83 30.66 -13.32
C LYS A 555 -9.30 29.38 -13.98
N PRO A 556 -9.29 28.23 -13.28
CA PRO A 556 -9.93 27.99 -12.00
C PRO A 556 -9.04 28.36 -10.81
N PHE A 557 -7.81 28.81 -11.01
CA PHE A 557 -6.92 29.23 -9.94
C PHE A 557 -7.35 30.55 -9.30
N CYS A 558 -6.93 30.76 -8.06
CA CYS A 558 -7.09 32.02 -7.35
C CYS A 558 -5.91 32.96 -7.64
N ASP A 559 -6.21 34.19 -8.05
CA ASP A 559 -5.26 35.30 -8.29
C ASP A 559 -5.35 36.39 -7.21
N GLY A 560 -6.01 36.08 -6.08
CA GLY A 560 -6.18 37.01 -4.96
C GLY A 560 -7.35 37.99 -5.12
N SER A 561 -8.14 37.90 -6.19
CA SER A 561 -9.30 38.78 -6.41
C SER A 561 -10.34 38.73 -5.29
N HIS A 562 -10.43 37.63 -4.53
CA HIS A 562 -11.30 37.49 -3.34
C HIS A 562 -11.12 38.62 -2.31
N ALA A 563 -9.89 39.15 -2.16
CA ALA A 563 -9.61 40.24 -1.24
C ALA A 563 -10.15 41.59 -1.75
N LYS A 564 -10.18 41.79 -3.07
CA LYS A 564 -10.66 43.03 -3.70
C LYS A 564 -12.18 43.12 -3.69
N VAL A 565 -12.86 41.98 -3.85
CA VAL A 565 -14.33 41.89 -3.86
C VAL A 565 -14.91 41.63 -2.47
N ASP A 566 -14.06 41.69 -1.43
CA ASP A 566 -14.41 41.43 -0.03
C ASP A 566 -15.25 40.15 0.16
N PHE A 567 -14.78 39.05 -0.44
CA PHE A 567 -15.51 37.80 -0.47
C PHE A 567 -15.80 37.26 0.95
N LYS A 568 -17.05 36.88 1.21
CA LYS A 568 -17.52 36.31 2.49
C LYS A 568 -17.97 34.86 2.30
N ASP A 569 -17.65 34.04 3.29
CA ASP A 569 -17.92 32.61 3.36
C ASP A 569 -19.09 32.32 4.30
#